data_AF-A0A2A4KQB3-F1
#
_entry.id   AF-A0A2A4KQB3-F1
#
_cell.length_a   1.000
_cell.length_b   1.000
_cell.length_c   1.000
_cell.angle_alpha   90.00
_cell.angle_beta   90.00
_cell.angle_gamma   90.00
#
_symmetry.space_group_name_H-M   'P 1'
#
loop_
_entity.id
_entity.type
_entity.pdbx_description
1 polymer ?
#
loop_
_entity_poly.entity_id
_entity_poly.type
_entity_poly.pdbx_seq_one_letter_code
_entity_poly.pdbx_strand_id
1 'polypeptide(L)'
;MIDVALGMVMATEGCSLDEAWLIMVNSSQRTNTKLHTLALRLTESSASPISPGFSHSARPAWSRSDEAGGANAAAPDRVNPVAT
;
A
#
# COMPACT_ATOMS: atom_id res chain seq x y z
N MET A 1 -17.55 -14.14 4.64
CA MET A 1 -17.33 -12.94 3.79
C MET A 1 -15.97 -12.27 3.99
N ILE A 2 -15.15 -12.71 4.96
CA ILE A 2 -13.83 -12.12 5.19
C ILE A 2 -12.92 -12.31 3.97
N ASP A 3 -12.98 -13.47 3.32
CA ASP A 3 -12.21 -13.78 2.11
C ASP A 3 -12.57 -12.86 0.93
N VAL A 4 -13.85 -12.49 0.80
CA VAL A 4 -14.33 -11.55 -0.21
C VAL A 4 -13.77 -10.15 0.05
N ALA A 5 -13.85 -9.69 1.30
CA ALA A 5 -13.28 -8.40 1.69
C ALA A 5 -11.76 -8.36 1.51
N LEU A 6 -11.05 -9.45 1.82
CA LEU A 6 -9.62 -9.60 1.54
C LEU A 6 -9.32 -9.47 0.04
N GLY A 7 -10.08 -10.16 -0.80
CA GLY A 7 -9.94 -10.05 -2.26
C GLY A 7 -10.16 -8.62 -2.76
N MET A 8 -11.10 -7.88 -2.17
CA MET A 8 -11.33 -6.47 -2.50
C MET A 8 -10.18 -5.56 -2.06
N VAL A 9 -9.63 -5.77 -0.86
CA VAL A 9 -8.45 -5.03 -0.38
C VAL A 9 -7.25 -5.32 -1.27
N MET A 10 -7.01 -6.58 -1.63
CA MET A 10 -5.95 -6.97 -2.56
C MET A 10 -6.12 -6.30 -3.92
N ALA A 11 -7.32 -6.27 -4.47
CA ALA A 11 -7.59 -5.63 -5.77
C ALA A 11 -7.45 -4.10 -5.73
N THR A 12 -7.75 -3.47 -4.59
CA THR A 12 -7.71 -2.01 -4.43
C THR A 12 -6.28 -1.51 -4.17
N GLU A 13 -5.56 -2.20 -3.28
CA GLU A 13 -4.22 -1.80 -2.82
C GLU A 13 -3.10 -2.44 -3.65
N GLY A 14 -3.40 -3.48 -4.44
CA GLY A 14 -2.40 -4.23 -5.21
C GLY A 14 -1.44 -5.05 -4.35
N CYS A 15 -1.90 -5.51 -3.18
CA CYS A 15 -1.09 -6.20 -2.18
C CYS A 15 -1.36 -7.72 -2.11
N SER A 16 -0.48 -8.43 -1.39
CA SER A 16 -0.63 -9.86 -1.10
C SER A 16 -1.72 -10.13 -0.05
N LEU A 17 -2.11 -11.40 0.10
CA LEU A 17 -3.13 -11.81 1.07
C LEU A 17 -2.73 -11.50 2.52
N ASP A 18 -1.47 -11.71 2.88
CA ASP A 18 -0.93 -11.43 4.22
C ASP A 18 -0.96 -9.92 4.53
N GLU A 19 -0.63 -9.08 3.55
CA GLU A 19 -0.70 -7.62 3.69
C GLU A 19 -2.16 -7.15 3.82
N ALA A 20 -3.07 -7.67 3.00
CA ALA A 20 -4.49 -7.37 3.09
C ALA A 20 -5.07 -7.75 4.46
N TRP A 21 -4.66 -8.90 5.00
CA TRP A 21 -5.03 -9.34 6.34
C TRP A 21 -4.53 -8.37 7.42
N LEU A 22 -3.25 -7.97 7.36
CA LEU A 22 -2.67 -7.00 8.29
C LEU A 22 -3.40 -5.65 8.24
N ILE A 23 -3.74 -5.16 7.05
CA ILE A 23 -4.50 -3.90 6.87
C ILE A 23 -5.86 -3.98 7.57
N MET A 24 -6.62 -5.07 7.34
CA MET A 24 -7.92 -5.24 7.99
C MET A 24 -7.82 -5.40 9.51
N VAL A 25 -6.82 -6.14 10.00
CA VAL A 25 -6.58 -6.32 11.44
C VAL A 25 -6.20 -4.98 12.09
N ASN A 26 -5.34 -4.19 11.45
CA ASN A 26 -4.98 -2.86 11.92
C ASN A 26 -6.22 -1.94 12.00
N SER A 27 -7.06 -1.96 10.96
CA SER A 27 -8.32 -1.22 10.94
C SER A 27 -9.29 -1.68 12.04
N SER A 28 -9.40 -2.99 12.28
CA SER A 28 -10.19 -3.58 13.37
C SER A 28 -9.74 -3.09 14.74
N GLN A 29 -8.44 -3.08 15.00
CA GLN A 29 -7.89 -2.59 16.26
C GLN A 29 -8.12 -1.09 16.43
N ARG A 30 -7.85 -0.29 15.39
CA ARG A 30 -8.01 1.17 15.42
C ARG A 30 -9.46 1.61 15.64
N THR A 31 -10.42 0.87 15.09
CA THR A 31 -11.84 1.19 15.19
C THR A 31 -12.55 0.45 16.32
N ASN A 32 -11.85 -0.46 17.01
CA ASN A 32 -12.43 -1.39 17.99
C ASN A 32 -13.67 -2.14 17.45
N THR A 33 -13.68 -2.44 16.15
CA THR A 33 -14.79 -3.18 15.53
C THR A 33 -14.36 -4.59 15.19
N LYS A 34 -15.29 -5.55 15.33
CA LYS A 34 -15.01 -6.94 14.97
C LYS A 34 -14.67 -7.02 13.48
N LEU A 35 -13.62 -7.77 13.15
CA LEU A 35 -13.11 -7.91 11.78
C LEU A 35 -14.19 -8.43 10.80
N HIS A 36 -15.07 -9.33 11.25
CA HIS A 36 -16.22 -9.79 10.45
C HIS A 36 -17.20 -8.64 10.13
N THR A 37 -17.46 -7.74 11.08
CA THR A 37 -18.32 -6.57 10.88
C THR A 37 -17.68 -5.57 9.93
N LEU A 38 -16.36 -5.37 10.00
CA LEU A 38 -15.63 -4.55 9.02
C LEU A 38 -15.71 -5.13 7.62
N ALA A 39 -15.48 -6.44 7.48
CA ALA A 39 -15.55 -7.12 6.19
C ALA A 39 -16.95 -6.99 5.56
N LEU A 40 -18.00 -7.12 6.38
CA LEU A 40 -19.39 -6.94 5.94
C LEU A 40 -19.61 -5.50 5.44
N ARG A 41 -19.26 -4.49 6.26
CA ARG A 41 -19.42 -3.08 5.89
C ARG A 41 -18.64 -2.70 4.64
N LEU A 42 -17.43 -3.23 4.48
CA LEU A 42 -16.61 -3.02 3.29
C LEU A 42 -17.29 -3.58 2.03
N THR A 43 -17.82 -4.79 2.13
CA THR A 43 -18.54 -5.46 1.04
C THR A 43 -19.82 -4.70 0.69
N GLU A 44 -20.62 -4.31 1.70
CA GLU A 44 -21.85 -3.52 1.50
C GLU A 44 -21.59 -2.16 0.87
N SER A 45 -20.51 -1.49 1.27
CA SER A 45 -20.13 -0.18 0.70
C SER A 45 -19.78 -0.28 -0.78
N SER A 46 -19.16 -1.38 -1.20
CA SER A 46 -18.84 -1.63 -2.62
C SER A 46 -20.02 -2.09 -3.47
N ALA A 47 -21.02 -2.70 -2.83
CA ALA A 47 -22.24 -3.16 -3.49
C ALA A 47 -23.21 -2.00 -3.78
N SER A 48 -22.86 -0.78 -3.39
CA SER A 48 -23.60 0.43 -3.74
C SER A 48 -23.82 0.46 -5.26
N PRO A 49 -25.07 0.38 -5.75
CA PRO A 49 -25.33 0.41 -7.17
C PRO A 49 -24.80 1.73 -7.70
N ILE A 50 -23.89 1.63 -8.67
CA ILE A 50 -23.30 2.75 -9.39
C ILE A 50 -24.47 3.59 -9.90
N SER A 51 -24.71 4.73 -9.24
CA SER A 51 -25.52 5.78 -9.85
C SER A 51 -24.76 6.18 -11.12
N PRO A 52 -25.34 6.04 -12.33
CA PRO A 52 -24.63 6.29 -13.58
C PRO A 52 -24.34 7.78 -13.69
N GLY A 53 -23.23 8.24 -13.11
CA GLY A 53 -22.95 9.68 -13.04
C GLY A 53 -21.61 10.10 -12.44
N PHE A 54 -20.67 9.20 -12.14
CA PHE A 54 -19.35 9.63 -11.67
C PHE A 54 -18.21 8.88 -12.38
N SER A 55 -17.58 9.57 -13.33
CA SER A 55 -16.33 9.18 -13.95
C SER A 55 -15.23 9.04 -12.89
N HIS A 56 -14.69 7.84 -12.75
CA HIS A 56 -13.52 7.58 -11.92
C HIS A 56 -12.27 8.09 -12.65
N SER A 57 -11.97 9.39 -12.49
CA SER A 57 -10.64 9.93 -12.78
C SER A 57 -9.91 10.17 -11.48
N ALA A 58 -9.26 9.14 -10.95
CA ALA A 58 -8.27 9.29 -9.90
C ALA A 58 -7.10 8.34 -10.16
N ARG A 59 -6.02 8.90 -10.70
CA ARG A 59 -4.70 8.28 -10.71
C ARG A 59 -4.19 8.19 -9.26
N PRO A 60 -3.66 7.06 -8.79
CA PRO A 60 -2.93 7.04 -7.53
C PRO A 60 -1.54 7.67 -7.78
N ALA A 61 -1.33 8.86 -7.22
CA ALA A 61 -0.01 9.43 -7.03
C ALA A 61 0.51 8.98 -5.65
N TRP A 62 1.15 7.82 -5.59
CA TRP A 62 2.00 7.50 -4.44
C TRP A 62 3.37 7.07 -4.95
N SER A 63 4.34 7.91 -4.66
CA SER A 63 5.75 7.77 -5.01
C SER A 63 6.32 6.54 -4.32
N ARG A 64 6.68 5.54 -5.13
CA ARG A 64 7.62 4.50 -4.72
C ARG A 64 9.01 5.11 -4.71
N SER A 65 9.55 5.32 -3.51
CA SER A 65 10.98 5.57 -3.33
C SER A 65 11.71 4.28 -3.67
N ASP A 66 12.29 4.22 -4.87
CA ASP A 66 13.24 3.17 -5.23
C ASP A 66 14.63 3.64 -4.80
N GLU A 67 15.08 3.08 -3.68
CA GLU A 67 16.48 3.05 -3.23
C GLU A 67 17.30 2.28 -4.27
N ALA A 68 17.72 2.96 -5.34
CA ALA A 68 18.67 2.42 -6.29
C ALA A 68 20.10 2.61 -5.75
N GLY A 69 20.56 1.62 -4.99
CA GLY A 69 21.98 1.39 -4.79
C GLY A 69 22.67 1.12 -6.13
N GLY A 70 23.81 1.76 -6.38
CA GLY A 70 24.67 1.43 -7.50
C GLY A 70 25.59 2.56 -7.96
N ALA A 71 26.73 2.73 -7.30
CA ALA A 71 27.92 3.31 -7.94
C ALA A 71 29.19 2.78 -7.25
N ASN A 72 29.61 1.58 -7.64
CA ASN A 72 31.01 1.21 -7.57
C ASN A 72 31.76 1.86 -8.72
N ALA A 73 33.00 2.26 -8.43
CA ALA A 73 34.10 2.58 -9.35
C ALA A 73 34.04 3.91 -10.14
N ALA A 74 34.77 4.91 -9.63
CA ALA A 74 35.85 5.58 -10.37
C ALA A 74 36.64 6.52 -9.43
N ALA A 75 37.86 6.11 -9.05
CA ALA A 75 38.92 7.06 -8.70
C ALA A 75 39.36 7.79 -9.99
N PRO A 76 39.91 9.02 -9.95
CA PRO A 76 41.27 9.19 -9.40
C PRO A 76 41.57 10.56 -8.73
N ASP A 77 42.73 10.55 -8.06
CA ASP A 77 43.70 11.64 -7.90
C ASP A 77 43.27 12.94 -7.19
N ARG A 78 43.72 13.10 -5.93
CA ARG A 78 44.31 14.38 -5.46
C ARG A 78 45.43 14.15 -4.44
N VAL A 79 46.57 14.72 -4.80
CA VAL A 79 47.85 14.92 -4.09
C VAL A 79 47.71 15.72 -2.76
N ASN A 80 48.28 15.15 -1.67
CA ASN A 80 49.10 15.74 -0.56
C ASN A 80 48.44 16.73 0.46
N PRO A 81 49.03 17.11 1.64
CA PRO A 81 50.22 16.64 2.39
C PRO A 81 50.08 16.42 3.93
N VAL A 82 51.19 15.96 4.55
CA VAL A 82 51.70 16.16 5.94
C VAL A 82 51.35 15.17 7.06
N ALA A 83 52.36 14.47 7.61
CA ALA A 83 52.87 14.64 8.99
C ALA A 83 53.90 13.57 9.40
N THR A 84 54.96 14.06 10.07
CA THR A 84 56.09 13.40 10.76
C THR A 84 57.34 13.09 9.95
#